data_AF-W9NXH1-F1
#
_entry.id   AF-W9NXH1-F1
#
_cell.length_a   1.000
_cell.length_b   1.000
_cell.length_c   1.000
_cell.angle_alpha   90.00
_cell.angle_beta   90.00
_cell.angle_gamma   90.00
#
_symmetry.space_group_name_H-M   'P 1'
#
loop_
_entity.id
_entity.type
_entity.pdbx_description
1 polymer ?
#
loop_
_entity_poly.entity_id
_entity_poly.type
_entity_poly.pdbx_seq_one_letter_code
_entity_poly.pdbx_strand_id
1 'polypeptide(L)'
;MALRTSLLANQDILLVLIFLIIRSYVVAWNKGRDSNHIRYTRLPKDPYSVIVGPQYHALHHIDPRGYFGSMVRLVDWLFGTATTLRGRRIAMTGARGALGQALLKELSQEKGTSIQTLQFGRDWNYNDYCGLEENLRNTDILVLAHGSKKADVAFKANCESAIAIIDSFMRVREQSRSLLLPEIWYIGSEAELHGAWTDDMRHYTDSKRAFVPFARAYYDDENFIYRHIVPAAFSSGMDQALVSPRWAATLSLWWIRRGARYVPVTYTGMALLNFFRFQYWVKPNKLSAVHRESEQSLFE
;
A
#
# COMPACT_ATOMS: atom_id res chain seq x y z
N MET A 1 -22.59 56.56 8.79
CA MET A 1 -22.51 55.14 8.41
C MET A 1 -21.29 54.86 7.53
N ALA A 2 -21.07 55.61 6.43
CA ALA A 2 -19.91 55.46 5.53
C ALA A 2 -18.52 55.64 6.18
N LEU A 3 -18.37 56.52 7.17
CA LEU A 3 -17.11 56.73 7.91
C LEU A 3 -16.75 55.57 8.86
N ARG A 4 -17.74 54.78 9.30
CA ARG A 4 -17.52 53.63 10.18
C ARG A 4 -17.08 52.41 9.38
N THR A 5 -17.62 52.24 8.18
CA THR A 5 -17.21 51.19 7.23
C THR A 5 -15.82 51.42 6.67
N SER A 6 -15.39 52.67 6.42
CA SER A 6 -14.02 52.95 5.99
C SER A 6 -12.97 52.74 7.10
N LEU A 7 -13.33 53.02 8.36
CA LEU A 7 -12.45 52.78 9.50
C LEU A 7 -12.23 51.28 9.75
N LEU A 8 -13.30 50.47 9.66
CA LEU A 8 -13.23 49.02 9.78
C LEU A 8 -12.40 48.40 8.63
N ALA A 9 -12.62 48.84 7.39
CA ALA A 9 -11.81 48.39 6.25
C ALA A 9 -10.32 48.72 6.41
N ASN A 10 -9.99 49.89 6.97
CA ASN A 10 -8.60 50.25 7.26
C ASN A 10 -7.98 49.41 8.38
N GLN A 11 -8.77 49.03 9.39
CA GLN A 11 -8.33 48.11 10.45
C GLN A 11 -8.09 46.69 9.92
N ASP A 12 -8.97 46.20 9.04
CA ASP A 12 -8.83 44.89 8.41
C ASP A 12 -7.58 44.83 7.52
N ILE A 13 -7.35 45.87 6.71
CA ILE A 13 -6.13 45.99 5.89
C ILE A 13 -4.89 46.04 6.77
N LEU A 14 -4.91 46.79 7.87
CA LEU A 14 -3.78 46.88 8.79
C LEU A 14 -3.48 45.54 9.44
N LEU A 15 -4.51 44.79 9.87
CA LEU A 15 -4.36 43.45 10.45
C LEU A 15 -3.78 42.46 9.43
N VAL A 16 -4.27 42.47 8.19
CA VAL A 16 -3.73 41.65 7.11
C VAL A 16 -2.28 42.02 6.82
N LEU A 17 -1.94 43.31 6.79
CA LEU A 17 -0.59 43.79 6.54
C LEU A 17 0.37 43.36 7.65
N ILE A 18 -0.02 43.53 8.92
CA ILE A 18 0.76 43.07 10.09
C ILE A 18 0.98 41.57 10.00
N PHE A 19 -0.07 40.79 9.72
CA PHE A 19 0.04 39.34 9.57
C PHE A 19 1.02 38.96 8.44
N LEU A 20 0.94 39.60 7.27
CA LEU A 20 1.84 39.33 6.14
C LEU A 20 3.30 39.70 6.45
N ILE A 21 3.53 40.80 7.18
CA ILE A 21 4.87 41.21 7.63
C ILE A 21 5.44 40.19 8.60
N ILE A 22 4.67 39.81 9.63
CA ILE A 22 5.09 38.79 10.62
C ILE A 22 5.40 37.48 9.90
N ARG A 23 4.51 37.01 9.02
CA ARG A 23 4.72 35.79 8.24
C ARG A 23 6.01 35.86 7.42
N SER A 24 6.24 36.97 6.72
CA SER A 24 7.42 37.15 5.88
C SER A 24 8.71 37.19 6.70
N TYR A 25 8.68 37.83 7.87
CA TYR A 25 9.80 37.85 8.80
C TYR A 25 10.12 36.45 9.35
N VAL A 26 9.10 35.69 9.74
CA VAL A 26 9.27 34.29 10.20
C VAL A 26 9.87 33.42 9.09
N VAL A 27 9.41 33.55 7.85
CA VAL A 27 9.96 32.81 6.70
C VAL A 27 11.43 33.20 6.44
N ALA A 28 11.74 34.50 6.47
CA ALA A 28 13.10 34.99 6.29
C ALA A 28 14.04 34.54 7.42
N TRP A 29 13.58 34.59 8.67
CA TRP A 29 14.30 34.10 9.85
C TRP A 29 14.62 32.62 9.73
N ASN A 30 13.67 31.83 9.20
CA ASN A 30 13.87 30.41 8.93
C ASN A 30 14.66 30.13 7.63
N LYS A 31 15.27 31.15 7.00
CA LYS A 31 16.07 31.04 5.77
C LYS A 31 15.28 30.39 4.62
N GLY A 32 13.99 30.66 4.54
CA GLY A 32 13.09 30.05 3.55
C GLY A 32 12.80 28.57 3.79
N ARG A 33 13.26 27.99 4.91
CA ARG A 33 12.87 26.64 5.32
C ARG A 33 11.52 26.73 6.02
N ASP A 34 10.48 26.25 5.38
CA ASP A 34 9.21 26.01 6.08
C ASP A 34 9.31 24.72 6.91
N SER A 35 8.31 24.51 7.77
CA SER A 35 8.19 23.30 8.60
C SER A 35 8.08 22.00 7.81
N ASN A 36 7.82 22.07 6.50
CA ASN A 36 7.68 20.92 5.61
C ASN A 36 9.00 20.52 4.93
N HIS A 37 10.02 21.38 4.94
CA HIS A 37 11.36 21.07 4.42
C HIS A 37 12.24 20.33 5.44
N ILE A 38 11.85 19.09 5.74
CA ILE A 38 12.61 18.19 6.62
C ILE A 38 13.48 17.25 5.78
N ARG A 39 14.74 17.06 6.18
CA ARG A 39 15.63 16.09 5.54
C ARG A 39 15.38 14.70 6.12
N TYR A 40 15.14 13.74 5.24
CA TYR A 40 14.97 12.35 5.62
C TYR A 40 16.14 11.52 5.10
N THR A 41 16.70 10.67 5.96
CA THR A 41 17.61 9.59 5.53
C THR A 41 16.83 8.50 4.81
N ARG A 42 15.62 8.24 5.28
CA ARG A 42 14.59 7.39 4.66
C ARG A 42 13.25 8.07 4.88
N LEU A 43 12.48 8.23 3.82
CA LEU A 43 11.19 8.91 3.88
C LEU A 43 10.19 8.04 4.66
N PRO A 44 9.65 8.52 5.80
CA PRO A 44 8.68 7.74 6.55
C PRO A 44 7.33 7.69 5.83
N LYS A 45 6.50 6.74 6.27
CA LYS A 45 5.12 6.61 5.82
C LYS A 45 4.37 7.90 6.13
N ASP A 46 3.66 8.41 5.14
CA ASP A 46 2.89 9.66 5.30
C ASP A 46 1.66 9.41 6.19
N PRO A 47 1.55 10.07 7.35
CA PRO A 47 0.43 9.89 8.26
C PRO A 47 -0.80 10.71 7.85
N TYR A 48 -0.68 11.68 6.94
CA TYR A 48 -1.73 12.65 6.66
C TYR A 48 -2.57 12.25 5.45
N SER A 49 -3.86 12.03 5.65
CA SER A 49 -4.77 11.63 4.56
C SER A 49 -5.39 12.80 3.78
N VAL A 50 -5.46 14.00 4.37
CA VAL A 50 -6.21 15.14 3.82
C VAL A 50 -5.32 16.33 3.50
N ILE A 51 -4.43 16.69 4.43
CA ILE A 51 -3.53 17.86 4.33
C ILE A 51 -2.14 17.39 3.93
N VAL A 52 -1.44 18.22 3.15
CA VAL A 52 -0.05 18.00 2.77
C VAL A 52 0.86 18.25 3.97
N GLY A 53 1.57 17.20 4.41
CA GLY A 53 2.60 17.28 5.43
C GLY A 53 4.03 17.31 4.88
N PRO A 54 5.05 17.33 5.76
CA PRO A 54 6.46 17.31 5.37
C PRO A 54 6.85 16.09 4.52
N GLN A 55 6.24 14.93 4.77
CA GLN A 55 6.48 13.69 4.02
C GLN A 55 5.98 13.80 2.58
N TYR A 56 4.78 14.33 2.40
CA TYR A 56 4.24 14.63 1.08
C TYR A 56 5.13 15.63 0.34
N HIS A 57 5.60 16.68 1.02
CA HIS A 57 6.47 17.68 0.40
C HIS A 57 7.80 17.07 -0.07
N ALA A 58 8.38 16.15 0.70
CA ALA A 58 9.54 15.39 0.28
C ALA A 58 9.23 14.46 -0.92
N LEU A 59 8.05 13.85 -0.99
CA LEU A 59 7.60 13.07 -2.15
C LEU A 59 7.46 13.94 -3.41
N HIS A 60 7.00 15.18 -3.27
CA HIS A 60 6.93 16.14 -4.36
C HIS A 60 8.31 16.43 -4.98
N HIS A 61 9.38 16.51 -4.18
CA HIS A 61 10.74 16.66 -4.71
C HIS A 61 11.24 15.40 -5.44
N ILE A 62 10.74 14.22 -5.08
CA ILE A 62 11.13 12.94 -5.70
C ILE A 62 10.36 12.72 -7.02
N ASP A 63 9.04 12.92 -7.01
CA ASP A 63 8.19 12.87 -8.20
C ASP A 63 7.18 14.02 -8.23
N PRO A 64 7.56 15.17 -8.81
CA PRO A 64 6.69 16.33 -8.91
C PRO A 64 5.40 16.07 -9.69
N ARG A 65 5.36 15.01 -10.51
CA ARG A 65 4.19 14.64 -11.33
C ARG A 65 3.21 13.73 -10.59
N GLY A 66 3.60 13.15 -9.44
CA GLY A 66 2.72 12.40 -8.57
C GLY A 66 2.06 13.29 -7.51
N TYR A 67 2.79 14.26 -7.00
CA TYR A 67 2.38 15.00 -5.81
C TYR A 67 2.15 16.47 -6.16
N PHE A 68 1.09 16.78 -6.92
CA PHE A 68 0.81 18.13 -7.41
C PHE A 68 0.14 19.06 -6.38
N GLY A 69 -0.59 18.49 -5.42
CA GLY A 69 -1.27 19.23 -4.35
C GLY A 69 -0.32 20.08 -3.52
N SER A 70 -0.64 21.37 -3.37
CA SER A 70 0.20 22.31 -2.60
C SER A 70 -0.14 22.38 -1.11
N MET A 71 -1.41 22.17 -0.74
CA MET A 71 -1.88 22.20 0.66
C MET A 71 -2.85 21.07 0.98
N VAL A 72 -3.64 20.63 0.01
CA VAL A 72 -4.64 19.57 0.16
C VAL A 72 -4.37 18.45 -0.83
N ARG A 73 -4.54 17.21 -0.35
CA ARG A 73 -4.33 15.99 -1.16
C ARG A 73 -5.51 15.65 -2.07
N LEU A 74 -6.61 16.41 -1.97
CA LEU A 74 -7.83 16.19 -2.72
C LEU A 74 -7.57 16.19 -4.24
N VAL A 75 -6.69 17.07 -4.72
CA VAL A 75 -6.31 17.14 -6.14
C VAL A 75 -5.64 15.82 -6.56
N ASP A 76 -4.64 15.35 -5.82
CA ASP A 76 -3.95 14.11 -6.16
C ASP A 76 -4.84 12.88 -6.04
N TRP A 77 -5.77 12.90 -5.09
CA TRP A 77 -6.78 11.86 -4.96
C TRP A 77 -7.77 11.88 -6.13
N LEU A 78 -8.20 13.05 -6.60
CA LEU A 78 -9.11 13.14 -7.75
C LEU A 78 -8.44 12.66 -9.04
N PHE A 79 -7.20 13.10 -9.28
CA PHE A 79 -6.46 12.78 -10.51
C PHE A 79 -5.69 11.45 -10.44
N GLY A 80 -5.59 10.83 -9.27
CA GLY A 80 -4.86 9.57 -9.11
C GLY A 80 -3.36 9.74 -9.28
N THR A 81 -2.80 10.79 -8.67
CA THR A 81 -1.35 11.05 -8.71
C THR A 81 -0.69 10.74 -7.37
N ALA A 82 -1.45 10.53 -6.30
CA ALA A 82 -0.99 10.33 -4.92
C ALA A 82 -0.08 9.11 -4.66
N THR A 83 0.25 8.31 -5.67
CA THR A 83 1.28 7.26 -5.61
C THR A 83 1.97 7.12 -6.96
N THR A 84 3.29 7.13 -6.95
CA THR A 84 4.12 6.94 -8.15
C THR A 84 4.42 5.46 -8.39
N LEU A 85 3.88 4.92 -9.48
CA LEU A 85 4.25 3.59 -9.99
C LEU A 85 5.36 3.67 -11.05
N ARG A 86 5.58 4.86 -11.61
CA ARG A 86 6.56 5.12 -12.67
C ARG A 86 7.97 4.81 -12.21
N GLY A 87 8.74 4.06 -13.01
CA GLY A 87 10.13 3.76 -12.71
C GLY A 87 10.34 2.76 -11.56
N ARG A 88 9.26 2.18 -11.02
CA ARG A 88 9.35 1.25 -9.89
C ARG A 88 9.73 -0.14 -10.38
N ARG A 89 10.53 -0.86 -9.58
CA ARG A 89 10.86 -2.27 -9.82
C ARG A 89 9.85 -3.13 -9.07
N ILE A 90 9.08 -3.94 -9.81
CA ILE A 90 7.97 -4.71 -9.28
C ILE A 90 8.31 -6.20 -9.39
N ALA A 91 8.24 -6.95 -8.30
CA ALA A 91 8.26 -8.41 -8.34
C ALA A 91 6.87 -8.97 -8.02
N MET A 92 6.39 -9.92 -8.80
CA MET A 92 5.02 -10.44 -8.69
C MET A 92 5.01 -11.97 -8.65
N THR A 93 4.45 -12.54 -7.59
CA THR A 93 4.05 -13.96 -7.54
C THR A 93 2.66 -14.15 -8.15
N GLY A 94 2.31 -15.36 -8.59
CA GLY A 94 0.95 -15.63 -9.11
C GLY A 94 0.64 -14.99 -10.47
N ALA A 95 1.67 -14.57 -11.20
CA ALA A 95 1.59 -13.96 -12.54
C ALA A 95 0.81 -14.79 -13.57
N ARG A 96 0.73 -16.12 -13.40
CA ARG A 96 -0.01 -17.01 -14.30
C ARG A 96 -1.53 -16.98 -14.08
N GLY A 97 -1.99 -16.54 -12.91
CA GLY A 97 -3.41 -16.43 -12.59
C GLY A 97 -4.09 -15.31 -13.36
N ALA A 98 -5.41 -15.38 -13.51
CA ALA A 98 -6.17 -14.42 -14.33
C ALA A 98 -5.99 -12.96 -13.88
N LEU A 99 -6.03 -12.70 -12.57
CA LEU A 99 -5.78 -11.37 -12.01
C LEU A 99 -4.30 -10.97 -12.11
N GLY A 100 -3.37 -11.92 -11.93
CA GLY A 100 -1.94 -11.68 -12.10
C GLY A 100 -1.60 -11.22 -13.51
N GLN A 101 -2.10 -11.92 -14.53
CA GLN A 101 -1.91 -11.53 -15.93
C GLN A 101 -2.52 -10.16 -16.24
N ALA A 102 -3.71 -9.87 -15.71
CA ALA A 102 -4.36 -8.58 -15.87
C ALA A 102 -3.55 -7.44 -15.21
N LEU A 103 -3.05 -7.65 -13.99
CA LEU A 103 -2.17 -6.69 -13.31
C LEU A 103 -0.86 -6.49 -14.06
N LEU A 104 -0.22 -7.55 -14.55
CA LEU A 104 0.98 -7.44 -15.40
C LEU A 104 0.72 -6.56 -16.62
N LYS A 105 -0.40 -6.79 -17.32
CA LYS A 105 -0.76 -6.01 -18.49
C LYS A 105 -0.95 -4.53 -18.16
N GLU A 106 -1.68 -4.22 -17.10
CA GLU A 106 -1.95 -2.82 -16.73
C GLU A 106 -0.72 -2.12 -16.13
N LEU A 107 0.12 -2.83 -15.35
CA LEU A 107 1.38 -2.30 -14.82
C LEU A 107 2.44 -2.11 -15.91
N SER A 108 2.45 -2.95 -16.95
CA SER A 108 3.42 -2.81 -18.05
C SER A 108 3.22 -1.53 -18.88
N GLN A 109 2.06 -0.87 -18.73
CA GLN A 109 1.78 0.43 -19.34
C GLN A 109 2.41 1.59 -18.56
N GLU A 110 2.87 1.36 -17.33
CA GLU A 110 3.54 2.38 -16.51
C GLU A 110 4.96 2.63 -17.03
N LYS A 111 5.28 3.91 -17.24
CA LYS A 111 6.54 4.29 -17.89
C LYS A 111 7.75 3.92 -17.01
N GLY A 112 8.71 3.21 -17.60
CA GLY A 112 9.98 2.85 -16.93
C GLY A 112 9.84 1.83 -15.82
N THR A 113 8.65 1.25 -15.61
CA THR A 113 8.44 0.19 -14.64
C THR A 113 9.07 -1.11 -15.14
N SER A 114 9.86 -1.76 -14.30
CA SER A 114 10.41 -3.08 -14.59
C SER A 114 9.66 -4.12 -13.78
N ILE A 115 9.15 -5.16 -14.43
CA ILE A 115 8.33 -6.17 -13.77
C ILE A 115 8.99 -7.55 -13.89
N GLN A 116 9.21 -8.19 -12.76
CA GLN A 116 9.73 -9.53 -12.65
C GLN A 116 8.66 -10.50 -12.13
N THR A 117 8.44 -11.61 -12.83
CA THR A 117 7.51 -12.65 -12.37
C THR A 117 8.25 -13.69 -11.55
N LEU A 118 7.77 -13.97 -10.34
CA LEU A 118 8.28 -14.99 -9.43
C LEU A 118 7.42 -16.26 -9.55
N GLN A 119 7.95 -17.26 -10.24
CA GLN A 119 7.24 -18.49 -10.60
C GLN A 119 7.42 -19.57 -9.53
N PHE A 120 6.29 -20.05 -9.01
CA PHE A 120 6.27 -21.20 -8.09
C PHE A 120 6.77 -22.47 -8.79
N GLY A 121 7.65 -23.22 -8.13
CA GLY A 121 8.31 -24.42 -8.63
C GLY A 121 9.59 -24.15 -9.45
N ARG A 122 9.85 -22.90 -9.83
CA ARG A 122 11.09 -22.48 -10.52
C ARG A 122 11.94 -21.59 -9.64
N ASP A 123 11.37 -20.47 -9.19
CA ASP A 123 12.10 -19.44 -8.44
C ASP A 123 11.97 -19.65 -6.92
N TRP A 124 10.90 -20.32 -6.49
CA TRP A 124 10.65 -20.66 -5.08
C TRP A 124 9.65 -21.81 -4.97
N ASN A 125 9.65 -22.47 -3.82
CA ASN A 125 8.64 -23.45 -3.44
C ASN A 125 8.36 -23.35 -1.93
N TYR A 126 7.46 -24.19 -1.41
CA TYR A 126 7.07 -24.09 -0.01
C TYR A 126 8.14 -24.48 1.02
N ASN A 127 9.23 -25.10 0.58
CA ASN A 127 10.33 -25.55 1.42
C ASN A 127 11.60 -24.72 1.18
N ASP A 128 11.65 -23.91 0.12
CA ASP A 128 12.81 -23.12 -0.26
C ASP A 128 12.38 -21.77 -0.87
N TYR A 129 12.75 -20.70 -0.17
CA TYR A 129 12.53 -19.30 -0.54
C TYR A 129 13.85 -18.57 -0.84
N CYS A 130 15.01 -19.22 -0.71
CA CYS A 130 16.32 -18.59 -0.86
C CYS A 130 16.53 -18.04 -2.28
N GLY A 131 15.97 -18.72 -3.30
CA GLY A 131 15.98 -18.27 -4.70
C GLY A 131 15.29 -16.92 -4.95
N LEU A 132 14.54 -16.38 -3.98
CA LEU A 132 13.89 -15.08 -4.10
C LEU A 132 14.79 -13.91 -3.73
N GLU A 133 15.82 -14.10 -2.92
CA GLU A 133 16.52 -12.99 -2.27
C GLU A 133 17.15 -12.00 -3.25
N GLU A 134 17.77 -12.49 -4.33
CA GLU A 134 18.39 -11.64 -5.36
C GLU A 134 17.34 -10.76 -6.07
N ASN A 135 16.20 -11.37 -6.42
CA ASN A 135 15.09 -10.68 -7.06
C ASN A 135 14.45 -9.64 -6.12
N LEU A 136 14.26 -10.02 -4.86
CA LEU A 136 13.67 -9.19 -3.81
C LEU A 136 14.57 -7.99 -3.46
N ARG A 137 15.90 -8.13 -3.52
CA ARG A 137 16.86 -7.04 -3.27
C ARG A 137 16.64 -5.87 -4.21
N ASN A 138 16.40 -6.18 -5.48
CA ASN A 138 16.19 -5.22 -6.54
C ASN A 138 14.72 -4.84 -6.73
N THR A 139 13.85 -5.19 -5.78
CA THR A 139 12.42 -4.89 -5.86
C THR A 139 12.04 -3.71 -4.98
N ASP A 140 11.21 -2.81 -5.50
CA ASP A 140 10.62 -1.72 -4.76
C ASP A 140 9.17 -2.01 -4.35
N ILE A 141 8.43 -2.77 -5.17
CA ILE A 141 7.05 -3.20 -4.93
C ILE A 141 6.94 -4.72 -5.08
N LEU A 142 6.61 -5.42 -4.01
CA LEU A 142 6.32 -6.86 -4.01
C LEU A 142 4.81 -7.08 -4.13
N VAL A 143 4.37 -7.83 -5.14
CA VAL A 143 2.96 -8.19 -5.35
C VAL A 143 2.75 -9.69 -5.10
N LEU A 144 1.93 -9.98 -4.10
CA LEU A 144 1.55 -11.33 -3.68
C LEU A 144 0.17 -11.68 -4.27
N ALA A 145 0.19 -12.17 -5.51
CA ALA A 145 -1.02 -12.61 -6.23
C ALA A 145 -1.17 -14.13 -6.31
N HIS A 146 -0.26 -14.89 -5.68
CA HIS A 146 -0.38 -16.35 -5.62
C HIS A 146 -1.47 -16.78 -4.63
N GLY A 147 -2.05 -17.95 -4.88
CA GLY A 147 -3.00 -18.57 -3.97
C GLY A 147 -3.55 -19.88 -4.52
N SER A 148 -4.22 -20.64 -3.66
CA SER A 148 -4.86 -21.91 -4.02
C SER A 148 -6.19 -22.08 -3.30
N LYS A 149 -7.14 -22.74 -3.96
CA LYS A 149 -8.42 -23.18 -3.38
C LYS A 149 -8.41 -24.65 -2.94
N LYS A 150 -7.40 -25.42 -3.34
CA LYS A 150 -7.33 -26.84 -3.02
C LYS A 150 -7.10 -27.01 -1.52
N ALA A 151 -7.94 -27.83 -0.87
CA ALA A 151 -8.01 -27.94 0.58
C ALA A 151 -6.66 -28.30 1.23
N ASP A 152 -5.89 -29.16 0.59
CA ASP A 152 -4.58 -29.67 1.01
C ASP A 152 -3.48 -28.59 1.04
N VAL A 153 -3.55 -27.58 0.16
CA VAL A 153 -2.51 -26.55 0.02
C VAL A 153 -2.99 -25.13 0.27
N ALA A 154 -4.30 -24.89 0.46
CA ALA A 154 -4.86 -23.54 0.59
C ALA A 154 -4.22 -22.76 1.74
N PHE A 155 -4.04 -23.39 2.91
CA PHE A 155 -3.42 -22.76 4.07
C PHE A 155 -1.96 -22.39 3.81
N LYS A 156 -1.19 -23.35 3.30
CA LYS A 156 0.23 -23.16 2.97
C LYS A 156 0.43 -22.08 1.92
N ALA A 157 -0.43 -22.04 0.90
CA ALA A 157 -0.34 -21.11 -0.23
C ALA A 157 -0.85 -19.69 0.08
N ASN A 158 -1.94 -19.57 0.84
CA ASN A 158 -2.59 -18.27 1.06
C ASN A 158 -2.12 -17.58 2.33
N CYS A 159 -1.55 -18.31 3.29
CA CYS A 159 -1.11 -17.75 4.57
C CYS A 159 0.41 -17.93 4.76
N GLU A 160 0.89 -19.16 4.92
CA GLU A 160 2.28 -19.42 5.31
C GLU A 160 3.30 -18.91 4.29
N SER A 161 3.10 -19.20 3.00
CA SER A 161 4.01 -18.73 1.96
C SER A 161 3.96 -17.21 1.79
N ALA A 162 2.80 -16.58 1.98
CA ALA A 162 2.70 -15.13 1.93
C ALA A 162 3.51 -14.49 3.05
N ILE A 163 3.43 -15.03 4.28
CA ILE A 163 4.25 -14.59 5.41
C ILE A 163 5.74 -14.78 5.12
N ALA A 164 6.15 -15.99 4.72
CA ALA A 164 7.56 -16.30 4.46
C ALA A 164 8.20 -15.40 3.39
N ILE A 165 7.46 -15.07 2.33
CA ILE A 165 7.96 -14.18 1.26
C ILE A 165 8.03 -12.72 1.75
N ILE A 166 7.08 -12.27 2.57
CA ILE A 166 7.12 -10.93 3.19
C ILE A 166 8.33 -10.81 4.10
N ASP A 167 8.55 -11.79 4.97
CA ASP A 167 9.67 -11.81 5.92
C ASP A 167 11.01 -11.79 5.17
N SER A 168 11.15 -12.57 4.09
CA SER A 168 12.33 -12.55 3.22
C SER A 168 12.53 -11.19 2.56
N PHE A 169 11.46 -10.59 2.03
CA PHE A 169 11.54 -9.26 1.41
C PHE A 169 11.95 -8.19 2.41
N MET A 170 11.36 -8.18 3.61
CA MET A 170 11.73 -7.22 4.65
C MET A 170 13.19 -7.36 5.06
N ARG A 171 13.66 -8.59 5.33
CA ARG A 171 15.06 -8.87 5.69
C ARG A 171 16.05 -8.34 4.65
N VAL A 172 15.78 -8.61 3.37
CA VAL A 172 16.66 -8.16 2.28
C VAL A 172 16.58 -6.64 2.10
N ARG A 173 15.41 -6.03 2.34
CA ARG A 173 15.18 -4.59 2.17
C ARG A 173 15.67 -3.73 3.33
N GLU A 174 15.81 -4.27 4.53
CA GLU A 174 16.48 -3.59 5.64
C GLU A 174 17.93 -3.20 5.29
N GLN A 175 18.60 -4.01 4.48
CA GLN A 175 19.96 -3.76 4.01
C GLN A 175 20.02 -2.71 2.87
N SER A 176 18.87 -2.29 2.34
CA SER A 176 18.79 -1.39 1.18
C SER A 176 18.87 0.08 1.60
N ARG A 177 19.67 0.87 0.89
CA ARG A 177 19.80 2.33 1.08
C ARG A 177 18.73 3.15 0.34
N SER A 178 17.58 2.54 0.02
CA SER A 178 16.50 3.21 -0.71
C SER A 178 15.90 4.34 0.13
N LEU A 179 15.80 5.54 -0.45
CA LEU A 179 15.14 6.68 0.17
C LEU A 179 13.65 6.41 0.40
N LEU A 180 13.00 5.71 -0.53
CA LEU A 180 11.59 5.33 -0.44
C LEU A 180 11.41 4.02 0.32
N LEU A 181 10.31 3.93 1.06
CA LEU A 181 9.88 2.67 1.67
C LEU A 181 9.59 1.61 0.59
N PRO A 182 9.98 0.34 0.83
CA PRO A 182 9.50 -0.77 0.04
C PRO A 182 8.01 -0.93 0.24
N GLU A 183 7.36 -1.54 -0.72
CA GLU A 183 5.90 -1.63 -0.77
C GLU A 183 5.48 -3.08 -1.01
N ILE A 184 4.44 -3.52 -0.34
CA ILE A 184 3.95 -4.91 -0.39
C ILE A 184 2.46 -4.86 -0.68
N TRP A 185 2.02 -5.53 -1.74
CA TRP A 185 0.63 -5.67 -2.12
C TRP A 185 0.20 -7.11 -1.95
N TYR A 186 -0.77 -7.36 -1.08
CA TYR A 186 -1.34 -8.68 -0.91
C TYR A 186 -2.75 -8.76 -1.49
N ILE A 187 -3.03 -9.81 -2.26
CA ILE A 187 -4.35 -10.07 -2.82
C ILE A 187 -5.16 -10.96 -1.87
N GLY A 188 -6.04 -10.30 -1.12
CA GLY A 188 -7.06 -10.90 -0.27
C GLY A 188 -8.30 -11.33 -1.04
N SER A 189 -9.44 -11.37 -0.36
CA SER A 189 -10.75 -11.68 -0.95
C SER A 189 -11.90 -11.23 -0.07
N GLU A 190 -13.06 -10.89 -0.66
CA GLU A 190 -14.29 -10.65 0.13
C GLU A 190 -14.70 -11.83 1.02
N ALA A 191 -14.23 -13.04 0.71
CA ALA A 191 -14.41 -14.24 1.52
C ALA A 191 -13.92 -14.05 2.97
N GLU A 192 -12.96 -13.15 3.19
CA GLU A 192 -12.49 -12.78 4.52
C GLU A 192 -13.61 -12.26 5.43
N LEU A 193 -14.59 -11.56 4.84
CA LEU A 193 -15.76 -11.06 5.55
C LEU A 193 -16.87 -12.10 5.60
N HIS A 194 -17.41 -12.51 4.44
CA HIS A 194 -18.65 -13.29 4.40
C HIS A 194 -18.48 -14.78 4.75
N GLY A 195 -17.26 -15.32 4.70
CA GLY A 195 -17.03 -16.73 5.03
C GLY A 195 -17.33 -17.65 3.86
N ALA A 196 -17.26 -18.96 4.11
CA ALA A 196 -17.65 -19.93 3.11
C ALA A 196 -19.18 -20.03 3.04
N TRP A 197 -19.74 -19.93 1.83
CA TRP A 197 -21.16 -20.21 1.59
C TRP A 197 -21.42 -21.70 1.35
N THR A 198 -20.39 -22.45 0.97
CA THR A 198 -20.43 -23.89 0.74
C THR A 198 -19.27 -24.59 1.44
N ASP A 199 -19.47 -25.86 1.72
CA ASP A 199 -18.52 -26.72 2.43
C ASP A 199 -17.16 -26.80 1.75
N ASP A 200 -17.17 -26.88 0.43
CA ASP A 200 -15.96 -27.00 -0.42
C ASP A 200 -15.09 -25.74 -0.40
N MET A 201 -15.66 -24.59 -0.01
CA MET A 201 -14.95 -23.30 0.06
C MET A 201 -14.39 -22.99 1.45
N ARG A 202 -14.67 -23.82 2.47
CA ARG A 202 -14.22 -23.58 3.85
C ARG A 202 -12.72 -23.42 3.95
N HIS A 203 -11.96 -24.39 3.45
CA HIS A 203 -10.48 -24.35 3.52
C HIS A 203 -9.88 -23.11 2.83
N TYR A 204 -10.45 -22.70 1.68
CA TYR A 204 -10.03 -21.49 1.00
C TYR A 204 -10.32 -20.25 1.85
N THR A 205 -11.56 -20.09 2.31
CA THR A 205 -11.96 -18.91 3.08
C THR A 205 -11.22 -18.83 4.42
N ASP A 206 -11.07 -19.94 5.12
CA ASP A 206 -10.35 -20.02 6.39
C ASP A 206 -8.88 -19.69 6.20
N SER A 207 -8.24 -20.16 5.12
CA SER A 207 -6.86 -19.79 4.81
C SER A 207 -6.69 -18.29 4.54
N LYS A 208 -7.63 -17.65 3.84
CA LYS A 208 -7.60 -16.20 3.60
C LYS A 208 -7.84 -15.42 4.89
N ARG A 209 -8.79 -15.88 5.73
CA ARG A 209 -9.05 -15.29 7.05
C ARG A 209 -7.88 -15.44 8.03
N ALA A 210 -7.16 -16.57 7.98
CA ALA A 210 -6.00 -16.81 8.83
C ALA A 210 -4.88 -15.79 8.61
N PHE A 211 -4.75 -15.26 7.39
CA PHE A 211 -3.77 -14.23 7.06
C PHE A 211 -4.16 -12.83 7.57
N VAL A 212 -5.45 -12.57 7.83
CA VAL A 212 -5.97 -11.23 8.15
C VAL A 212 -5.32 -10.60 9.41
N PRO A 213 -5.07 -11.32 10.52
CA PRO A 213 -4.33 -10.77 11.65
C PRO A 213 -2.90 -10.32 11.32
N PHE A 214 -2.21 -11.03 10.43
CA PHE A 214 -0.87 -10.65 9.95
C PHE A 214 -0.95 -9.45 9.02
N ALA A 215 -1.88 -9.47 8.06
CA ALA A 215 -2.19 -8.33 7.21
C ALA A 215 -2.47 -7.06 8.03
N ARG A 216 -3.17 -7.20 9.16
CA ARG A 216 -3.42 -6.08 10.08
C ARG A 216 -2.15 -5.55 10.72
N ALA A 217 -1.24 -6.42 11.16
CA ALA A 217 0.05 -6.00 11.71
C ALA A 217 0.91 -5.29 10.65
N TYR A 218 1.00 -5.85 9.44
CA TYR A 218 1.71 -5.24 8.31
C TYR A 218 1.11 -3.89 7.89
N TYR A 219 -0.21 -3.72 8.01
CA TYR A 219 -0.88 -2.46 7.69
C TYR A 219 -0.42 -1.30 8.59
N ASP A 220 -0.11 -1.59 9.85
CA ASP A 220 0.37 -0.62 10.84
C ASP A 220 1.89 -0.43 10.83
N ASP A 221 2.64 -1.33 10.22
CA ASP A 221 4.10 -1.24 10.14
C ASP A 221 4.54 0.07 9.44
N GLU A 222 5.59 0.69 9.98
CA GLU A 222 6.16 1.95 9.51
C GLU A 222 7.37 1.76 8.59
N ASN A 223 7.97 0.56 8.58
CA ASN A 223 9.18 0.24 7.81
C ASN A 223 8.90 -0.04 6.33
N PHE A 224 7.63 -0.23 5.97
CA PHE A 224 7.18 -0.47 4.61
C PHE A 224 5.73 -0.01 4.40
N ILE A 225 5.33 0.09 3.14
CA ILE A 225 3.95 0.41 2.76
C ILE A 225 3.24 -0.91 2.44
N TYR A 226 2.34 -1.34 3.32
CA TYR A 226 1.46 -2.47 3.03
C TYR A 226 0.17 -2.01 2.37
N ARG A 227 -0.21 -2.72 1.29
CA ARG A 227 -1.52 -2.59 0.65
C ARG A 227 -2.26 -3.90 0.64
N HIS A 228 -3.52 -3.83 1.07
CA HIS A 228 -4.41 -4.96 1.13
C HIS A 228 -5.49 -4.82 0.05
N ILE A 229 -5.37 -5.62 -1.01
CA ILE A 229 -6.28 -5.60 -2.15
C ILE A 229 -7.36 -6.65 -1.93
N VAL A 230 -8.62 -6.22 -1.82
CA VAL A 230 -9.75 -7.09 -1.51
C VAL A 230 -10.72 -7.10 -2.70
N PRO A 231 -10.53 -8.03 -3.64
CA PRO A 231 -11.44 -8.22 -4.76
C PRO A 231 -12.70 -9.00 -4.36
N ALA A 232 -13.84 -8.56 -4.91
CA ALA A 232 -15.03 -9.38 -5.08
C ALA A 232 -14.75 -10.54 -6.04
N ALA A 233 -15.64 -11.54 -6.06
CA ALA A 233 -15.54 -12.63 -7.02
C ALA A 233 -15.46 -12.06 -8.46
N PHE A 234 -14.47 -12.49 -9.24
CA PHE A 234 -14.28 -12.10 -10.63
C PHE A 234 -14.12 -13.35 -11.50
N SER A 235 -14.56 -13.24 -12.75
CA SER A 235 -14.46 -14.32 -13.72
C SER A 235 -13.00 -14.68 -13.93
N SER A 236 -12.62 -15.91 -13.61
CA SER A 236 -11.27 -16.43 -13.76
C SER A 236 -11.36 -17.92 -14.06
N GLY A 237 -10.25 -18.55 -14.44
CA GLY A 237 -10.19 -20.01 -14.47
C GLY A 237 -10.50 -20.67 -13.10
N MET A 238 -10.65 -19.88 -12.03
CA MET A 238 -10.95 -20.31 -10.67
C MET A 238 -12.37 -19.96 -10.18
N ASP A 239 -13.16 -19.13 -10.87
CA ASP A 239 -14.54 -18.73 -10.51
C ASP A 239 -15.28 -18.13 -11.71
N GLN A 240 -16.58 -18.38 -11.86
CA GLN A 240 -17.43 -17.59 -12.77
C GLN A 240 -18.04 -16.41 -12.01
N ALA A 241 -17.82 -15.19 -12.48
CA ALA A 241 -18.44 -14.00 -11.89
C ALA A 241 -18.72 -12.93 -12.94
N LEU A 242 -19.43 -11.89 -12.52
CA LEU A 242 -19.93 -10.82 -13.39
C LEU A 242 -18.82 -9.93 -13.97
N VAL A 243 -17.71 -9.78 -13.24
CA VAL A 243 -16.64 -8.84 -13.60
C VAL A 243 -15.39 -9.55 -14.09
N SER A 244 -14.66 -8.93 -15.02
CA SER A 244 -13.45 -9.51 -15.60
C SER A 244 -12.22 -9.31 -14.71
N PRO A 245 -11.14 -10.12 -14.88
CA PRO A 245 -9.87 -9.88 -14.20
C PRO A 245 -9.26 -8.52 -14.53
N ARG A 246 -9.49 -8.05 -15.77
CA ARG A 246 -9.05 -6.72 -16.21
C ARG A 246 -9.74 -5.62 -15.41
N TRP A 247 -11.05 -5.72 -15.21
CA TRP A 247 -11.79 -4.77 -14.38
C TRP A 247 -11.20 -4.73 -12.95
N ALA A 248 -10.95 -5.90 -12.36
CA ALA A 248 -10.37 -5.98 -11.02
C ALA A 248 -8.97 -5.36 -10.96
N ALA A 249 -8.10 -5.62 -11.94
CA ALA A 249 -6.78 -5.02 -12.04
C ALA A 249 -6.83 -3.49 -12.23
N THR A 250 -7.64 -3.00 -13.17
CA THR A 250 -7.77 -1.57 -13.44
C THR A 250 -8.33 -0.82 -12.22
N LEU A 251 -9.34 -1.37 -11.54
CA LEU A 251 -9.90 -0.77 -10.33
C LEU A 251 -8.92 -0.82 -9.14
N SER A 252 -8.13 -1.90 -9.02
CA SER A 252 -7.05 -1.99 -8.02
C SER A 252 -6.06 -0.83 -8.20
N LEU A 253 -5.56 -0.65 -9.43
CA LEU A 253 -4.60 0.41 -9.73
C LEU A 253 -5.23 1.81 -9.62
N TRP A 254 -6.52 1.96 -9.93
CA TRP A 254 -7.25 3.22 -9.74
C TRP A 254 -7.24 3.69 -8.28
N TRP A 255 -7.44 2.78 -7.34
CA TRP A 255 -7.35 3.05 -5.89
C TRP A 255 -5.91 3.27 -5.42
N ILE A 256 -4.97 2.44 -5.89
CA ILE A 256 -3.55 2.53 -5.52
C ILE A 256 -2.97 3.87 -5.94
N ARG A 257 -3.23 4.31 -7.17
CA ARG A 257 -2.82 5.62 -7.70
C ARG A 257 -3.37 6.79 -6.87
N ARG A 258 -4.47 6.59 -6.15
CA ARG A 258 -5.08 7.56 -5.21
C ARG A 258 -4.56 7.44 -3.79
N GLY A 259 -3.54 6.63 -3.55
CA GLY A 259 -2.92 6.46 -2.24
C GLY A 259 -3.64 5.47 -1.32
N ALA A 260 -4.64 4.73 -1.80
CA ALA A 260 -5.38 3.79 -0.95
C ALA A 260 -4.48 2.62 -0.52
N ARG A 261 -4.33 2.44 0.80
CA ARG A 261 -3.63 1.28 1.38
C ARG A 261 -4.55 0.07 1.50
N TYR A 262 -5.81 0.28 1.90
CA TYR A 262 -6.84 -0.74 1.75
C TYR A 262 -7.53 -0.49 0.41
N VAL A 263 -7.55 -1.47 -0.48
CA VAL A 263 -7.98 -1.33 -1.87
C VAL A 263 -9.24 -2.19 -2.08
N PRO A 264 -10.44 -1.60 -1.90
CA PRO A 264 -11.70 -2.31 -2.06
C PRO A 264 -12.03 -2.44 -3.55
N VAL A 265 -11.94 -3.65 -4.09
CA VAL A 265 -12.19 -3.94 -5.51
C VAL A 265 -13.51 -4.70 -5.60
N THR A 266 -14.61 -3.99 -5.41
CA THR A 266 -15.93 -4.62 -5.20
C THR A 266 -17.02 -3.97 -6.05
N TYR A 267 -17.98 -4.79 -6.47
CA TYR A 267 -19.27 -4.35 -6.99
C TYR A 267 -20.43 -4.65 -6.02
N THR A 268 -20.18 -5.45 -4.96
CA THR A 268 -21.16 -5.85 -3.94
C THR A 268 -21.19 -4.87 -2.75
N GLY A 269 -20.11 -4.09 -2.59
CA GLY A 269 -19.89 -3.22 -1.42
C GLY A 269 -19.31 -3.95 -0.21
N MET A 270 -19.18 -5.29 -0.25
CA MET A 270 -18.72 -6.08 0.89
C MET A 270 -17.26 -5.78 1.25
N ALA A 271 -16.38 -5.52 0.28
CA ALA A 271 -15.00 -5.12 0.57
C ALA A 271 -14.93 -3.80 1.36
N LEU A 272 -15.89 -2.87 1.18
CA LEU A 272 -15.97 -1.63 1.96
C LEU A 272 -16.43 -1.90 3.39
N LEU A 273 -17.39 -2.80 3.61
CA LEU A 273 -17.75 -3.24 4.96
C LEU A 273 -16.58 -3.97 5.64
N ASN A 274 -15.84 -4.78 4.88
CA ASN A 274 -14.67 -5.49 5.38
C ASN A 274 -13.57 -4.52 5.80
N PHE A 275 -13.47 -3.32 5.20
CA PHE A 275 -12.53 -2.30 5.65
C PHE A 275 -12.77 -1.91 7.11
N PHE A 276 -14.02 -1.69 7.53
CA PHE A 276 -14.32 -1.34 8.92
C PHE A 276 -13.98 -2.49 9.87
N ARG A 277 -14.34 -3.73 9.51
CA ARG A 277 -13.95 -4.91 10.28
C ARG A 277 -12.43 -5.03 10.38
N PHE A 278 -11.72 -4.90 9.26
CA PHE A 278 -10.28 -4.96 9.17
C PHE A 278 -9.63 -3.88 10.04
N GLN A 279 -10.06 -2.62 9.92
CA GLN A 279 -9.44 -1.51 10.63
C GLN A 279 -9.67 -1.55 12.15
N TYR A 280 -10.89 -1.90 12.58
CA TYR A 280 -11.33 -1.68 13.96
C TYR A 280 -11.53 -2.96 14.78
N TRP A 281 -11.78 -4.12 14.15
CA TRP A 281 -12.14 -5.35 14.88
C TRP A 281 -11.09 -6.46 14.77
N VAL A 282 -10.24 -6.45 13.75
CA VAL A 282 -9.15 -7.42 13.64
C VAL A 282 -8.02 -7.04 14.61
N LYS A 283 -7.66 -7.96 15.50
CA LYS A 283 -6.48 -7.81 16.36
C LYS A 283 -5.21 -8.12 15.56
N PRO A 284 -4.21 -7.22 15.53
CA PRO A 284 -2.96 -7.48 14.82
C PRO A 284 -2.19 -8.63 15.46
N ASN A 285 -1.69 -9.54 14.64
CA ASN A 285 -0.75 -10.56 15.06
C ASN A 285 0.68 -10.14 14.68
N LYS A 286 1.47 -9.74 15.68
CA LYS A 286 2.83 -9.22 15.48
C LYS A 286 3.90 -10.33 15.32
N LEU A 287 3.52 -11.60 15.29
CA LEU A 287 4.48 -12.72 15.23
C LEU A 287 5.44 -12.68 14.02
N SER A 288 5.19 -11.84 13.01
CA SER A 288 5.98 -11.78 11.78
C SER A 288 6.87 -10.55 11.63
N ALA A 289 7.10 -9.73 12.66
CA ALA A 289 7.99 -8.59 12.49
C ALA A 289 9.48 -8.97 12.58
N VAL A 290 9.96 -9.50 13.72
CA VAL A 290 11.42 -9.69 13.97
C VAL A 290 11.72 -10.80 15.00
N HIS A 291 10.72 -11.45 15.61
CA HIS A 291 10.93 -12.36 16.74
C HIS A 291 11.06 -13.83 16.34
N ARG A 292 12.21 -14.16 15.75
CA ARG A 292 12.81 -15.50 15.92
C ARG A 292 14.25 -15.45 16.47
N GLU A 293 14.87 -14.26 16.55
CA GLU A 293 16.21 -14.10 17.13
C GLU A 293 16.21 -13.87 18.66
N SER A 294 15.07 -13.55 19.29
CA SER A 294 14.99 -13.37 20.75
C SER A 294 14.55 -14.61 21.53
N GLU A 295 13.85 -15.57 20.91
CA GLU A 295 13.50 -16.84 21.58
C GLU A 295 14.65 -17.87 21.53
N GLN A 296 15.59 -17.77 20.59
CA GLN A 296 16.81 -18.59 20.57
C GLN A 296 17.95 -18.06 21.44
N SER A 297 17.84 -16.86 22.01
CA SER A 297 18.81 -16.34 23.00
C SER A 297 18.31 -16.34 24.44
N LEU A 298 17.04 -16.71 24.66
CA LEU A 298 16.42 -16.91 25.97
C LEU A 298 16.27 -18.39 26.36
N PHE A 299 16.56 -19.31 25.42
CA PHE A 299 16.73 -20.73 25.66
C PHE A 299 18.07 -21.16 25.06
N GLU A 300 19.13 -20.99 25.87
CA GLU A 300 20.35 -21.83 25.93
C GLU A 300 21.12 -22.14 24.63
#